data_AF-A0A6I4FEI7-F1
#
_entry.id   AF-A0A6I4FEI7-F1
#
_cell.length_a   1.000
_cell.length_b   1.000
_cell.length_c   1.000
_cell.angle_alpha   90.00
_cell.angle_beta   90.00
_cell.angle_gamma   90.00
#
_symmetry.space_group_name_H-M   'P 1'
#
loop_
_entity.id
_entity.type
_entity.pdbx_description
1 polymer ?
#
loop_
_entity_poly.entity_id
_entity_poly.type
_entity_poly.pdbx_seq_one_letter_code
_entity_poly.pdbx_strand_id
1 'polypeptide(L)' 'MDDQLAKLVQKVAELAELTDYLRAKRDWVTRGNPGDEPRFTDETLCLASTWTGLR' A
#
# COMPACT_ATOMS: atom_id res chain seq x y z
N MET A 1 4.35 -24.74 6.47
CA MET A 1 3.82 -24.25 5.17
C MET A 1 2.66 -23.28 5.39
N ASP A 2 1.71 -23.59 6.28
CA ASP A 2 0.54 -22.75 6.54
C ASP A 2 0.91 -21.32 6.98
N ASP A 3 1.93 -21.15 7.82
CA ASP A 3 2.41 -19.81 8.22
C ASP A 3 2.94 -18.98 7.05
N GLN A 4 3.60 -19.63 6.08
CA GLN A 4 4.11 -18.95 4.89
C GLN A 4 2.97 -18.57 3.95
N LEU A 5 1.97 -19.45 3.82
CA LEU A 5 0.76 -19.17 3.06
C LEU A 5 -0.02 -18.00 3.68
N ALA A 6 -0.20 -17.98 5.01
CA ALA A 6 -0.86 -16.89 5.72
C ALA A 6 -0.14 -15.55 5.50
N LYS A 7 1.20 -15.54 5.54
CA LYS A 7 2.00 -14.34 5.24
C LYS A 7 1.83 -13.87 3.79
N LEU A 8 1.72 -14.79 2.83
CA LEU A 8 1.49 -14.43 1.43
C LEU A 8 0.08 -13.86 1.23
N VAL A 9 -0.94 -14.45 1.85
CA VAL A 9 -2.32 -13.93 1.83
C VAL A 9 -2.37 -12.51 2.39
N GLN A 10 -1.72 -12.27 3.53
CA GLN A 10 -1.62 -10.95 4.13
C GLN A 10 -0.96 -9.93 3.18
N LYS A 11 0.18 -10.29 2.56
CA LYS A 11 0.86 -9.43 1.60
C LYS A 11 0.03 -9.10 0.36
N VAL A 12 -0.77 -10.04 -0.12
CA VAL A 12 -1.67 -9.79 -1.25
C VAL A 12 -2.77 -8.81 -0.85
N ALA A 13 -3.31 -8.90 0.36
CA ALA A 13 -4.28 -7.94 0.87
C ALA A 13 -3.70 -6.52 0.98
N GLU A 14 -2.49 -6.39 1.55
CA GLU A 14 -1.76 -5.12 1.64
C GLU A 14 -1.50 -4.49 0.26
N LEU A 15 -1.11 -5.31 -0.73
CA LEU A 15 -0.90 -4.83 -2.11
C LEU A 15 -2.20 -4.41 -2.80
N ALA A 16 -3.32 -5.08 -2.51
CA ALA A 16 -4.62 -4.70 -3.04
C ALA A 16 -5.04 -3.32 -2.51
N GLU A 17 -4.90 -3.10 -1.19
CA GLU A 17 -5.18 -1.81 -0.56
C GLU A 17 -4.32 -0.67 -1.13
N LEU A 18 -3.01 -0.90 -1.27
CA LEU A 18 -2.11 0.08 -1.89
C LEU A 18 -2.50 0.39 -3.34
N THR A 19 -2.90 -0.62 -4.11
CA THR A 19 -3.33 -0.44 -5.50
C THR A 19 -4.60 0.39 -5.59
N ASP A 20 -5.57 0.17 -4.69
CA ASP A 20 -6.82 0.92 -4.64
C ASP A 20 -6.59 2.37 -4.22
N TYR A 21 -5.70 2.60 -3.25
CA TYR A 21 -5.25 3.96 -2.91
C TYR A 21 -4.64 4.67 -4.11
N LEU A 22 -3.72 4.03 -4.85
CA LEU A 22 -3.07 4.65 -6.00
C LEU A 22 -4.07 4.98 -7.12
N ARG A 23 -5.08 4.14 -7.34
CA ARG A 23 -6.18 4.44 -8.27
C ARG A 23 -6.97 5.66 -7.82
N ALA A 24 -7.39 5.70 -6.55
CA ALA A 24 -8.13 6.84 -6.00
C ALA A 24 -7.33 8.15 -6.08
N LYS A 25 -6.03 8.09 -5.74
CA LYS A 25 -5.11 9.22 -5.80
C LYS A 25 -4.92 9.71 -7.24
N ARG A 26 -4.70 8.80 -8.20
CA ARG A 26 -4.62 9.14 -9.63
C ARG A 26 -5.89 9.83 -10.08
N ASP A 27 -7.06 9.28 -9.77
CA ASP A 27 -8.33 9.84 -10.21
C ASP A 27 -8.58 11.23 -9.59
N TRP A 28 -8.17 11.44 -8.33
CA TRP A 28 -8.18 12.76 -7.69
C TRP A 28 -7.28 13.76 -8.42
N VAL A 29 -6.05 13.37 -8.78
CA VAL A 29 -5.13 14.22 -9.58
C VAL A 29 -5.73 14.53 -10.95
N THR A 30 -6.27 13.53 -11.66
CA THR A 30 -6.85 13.70 -12.99
C THR A 30 -8.05 14.65 -13.00
N ARG A 31 -8.83 14.69 -11.91
CA ARG A 31 -9.94 15.64 -11.76
C ARG A 31 -9.51 17.06 -11.36
N GLY A 32 -8.20 17.31 -11.17
CA GLY A 32 -7.68 18.62 -10.77
C GLY A 32 -7.76 18.88 -9.26
N ASN A 33 -7.62 17.84 -8.44
CA ASN A 33 -7.60 17.90 -6.98
C ASN A 33 -8.90 18.44 -6.32
N PRO A 34 -10.11 18.02 -6.74
CA PRO A 34 -11.34 18.46 -6.09
C PRO A 34 -11.56 17.75 -4.75
N GLY A 35 -12.02 18.49 -3.74
CA GLY A 35 -12.39 17.96 -2.42
C GLY A 35 -11.19 17.41 -1.63
N ASP A 36 -11.46 16.48 -0.72
CA ASP A 36 -10.44 15.90 0.16
C ASP A 36 -9.49 14.96 -0.60
N GLU A 37 -8.21 15.09 -0.29
CA GLU A 37 -7.16 14.22 -0.81
C GLU A 37 -7.29 12.81 -0.21
N PRO A 38 -7.32 11.74 -1.03
CA PRO A 38 -7.20 10.38 -0.53
C PRO A 38 -5.87 10.22 0.22
N ARG A 39 -5.93 9.68 1.44
CA ARG A 39 -4.74 9.39 2.25
C ARG A 39 -4.55 7.88 2.36
N PHE A 40 -3.31 7.44 2.22
CA PHE A 40 -2.93 6.09 2.61
C PHE A 40 -2.81 6.06 4.13
N THR A 41 -3.72 5.37 4.81
CA THR A 41 -3.81 5.38 6.28
C THR A 41 -2.89 4.37 6.96
N ASP A 42 -2.29 3.46 6.19
CA ASP A 42 -1.39 2.44 6.72
C ASP A 42 0.08 2.87 6.62
N GLU A 43 0.55 3.58 7.65
CA GLU A 43 1.97 3.96 7.77
C GLU A 43 2.90 2.74 8.02
N THR A 44 2.36 1.57 8.36
CA THR A 44 3.17 0.39 8.71
C THR A 44 3.81 -0.27 7.48
N LEU A 45 3.20 -0.14 6.31
CA LEU A 45 3.71 -0.70 5.05
C LEU A 45 4.99 -0.02 4.56
N CYS A 46 5.16 1.28 4.85
CA CYS A 46 6.39 2.02 4.56
C CYS A 46 7.52 1.69 5.55
N LEU A 47 7.21 1.30 6.79
CA LEU A 47 8.19 0.95 7.82
C LEU A 47 8.75 -0.47 7.65
N ALA A 48 8.08 -1.34 6.87
CA ALA A 48 8.56 -2.69 6.59
C ALA A 48 9.79 -2.76 5.67
N SER A 49 10.26 -1.63 5.11
CA SER A 49 11.47 -1.54 4.29
C SER A 49 12.62 -0.83 5.01
N THR A 50 13.09 -1.38 6.12
CA THR A 50 14.53 -1.31 6.43
C THR A 50 15.20 -2.52 5.80
N TRP A 51 15.35 -2.50 4.47
CA TRP A 51 16.24 -3.43 3.78
C TRP A 51 17.67 -3.07 4.17
N THR A 52 18.16 -3.63 5.28
CA THR A 52 19.59 -3.62 5.61
C THR A 52 20.29 -4.62 4.70
N GLY A 53 20.43 -4.26 3.43
CA GLY A 53 21.34 -4.92 2.50
C GLY A 53 22.77 -4.54 2.84
N LEU A 54 23.29 -5.10 3.93
CA LEU A 54 24.72 -5.07 4.22
C LEU A 54 25.36 -6.25 3.47
N ARG A 55 25.86 -6.02 2.26
CA ARG A 55 27.09 -6.65 1.76
C ARG A 55 27.69 -5.90 0.58
#